data_AF-A0A3M9XZP4-F1
#
_entry.id   AF-A0A3M9XZP4-F1
#
_cell.length_a   1.000
_cell.length_b   1.000
_cell.length_c   1.000
_cell.angle_alpha   90.00
_cell.angle_beta   90.00
_cell.angle_gamma   90.00
#
_symmetry.space_group_name_H-M   'P 1'
#
loop_
_entity.id
_entity.type
_entity.pdbx_description
1 polymer ?
#
loop_
_entity_poly.entity_id
_entity_poly.type
_entity_poly.pdbx_seq_one_letter_code
_entity_poly.pdbx_strand_id
1 'polypeptide(L)'
;MTVKWSGSGATTPSNDSQIFDDVEKGLRPTAVESLPSPVSPIHEGITPTSSFPALSQTLLPACHFQEKNPAPGPPAAKATTTVQPRPKPSRWILFRLWFSTYRKFFTFIVALNLTGIVLAILGRFPYAENHLGALLLGNLLTAVLMRNELFLRFLYFISIYGLRSWAPTCFKIAVTSALQHVGGIHSGCALSGAAWLVYKVVDIVVHRASQHGAVIATGIITSILVIISILSAFPWVRNNHHNTFERHHRFIGWLGLAATWCFTILGNVYDIKRGEWRSDAHSLLSAQELWFAVFMTVFIAIPWITLREVPVEVEIPSPKVAILKFERGMQQGLLGRISRTSIMEYHAFGIISEGRKSGCHYMICGVQGDFTKGLVADPPKTVWTRELKFAGVGHASAMFKRGIRICTGTGIGAALSTCIQSPNWFFIWIGSDQEKTFGPTISGLIHKHIESDRMILWDSKQRGGRPDTLQLLQDVYKSFGAEVIFITSNKQGNDEMMQGCLATGMNAFGTLWDF
;
A
#
# COMPACT_ATOMS: atom_id res chain seq x y z
N MET A 1 -13.31 -40.54 -38.30
CA MET A 1 -12.71 -39.19 -38.27
C MET A 1 -12.43 -38.85 -36.82
N THR A 2 -11.15 -38.75 -36.45
CA THR A 2 -10.74 -38.67 -35.05
C THR A 2 -9.55 -37.70 -34.96
N VAL A 3 -9.80 -36.48 -34.51
CA VAL A 3 -8.75 -35.44 -34.41
C VAL A 3 -8.18 -35.47 -32.99
N LYS A 4 -6.88 -35.80 -32.88
CA LYS A 4 -6.11 -35.65 -31.64
C LYS A 4 -5.69 -34.20 -31.46
N TRP A 5 -5.85 -33.68 -30.25
CA TRP A 5 -5.15 -32.47 -29.80
C TRP A 5 -3.69 -32.80 -29.50
N SER A 6 -2.76 -31.97 -29.97
CA SER A 6 -1.35 -31.95 -29.53
C SER A 6 -1.14 -30.85 -28.47
N GLY A 7 -0.28 -31.11 -27.49
CA GLY A 7 -0.09 -30.24 -26.33
C GLY A 7 0.73 -28.98 -26.61
N SER A 8 0.41 -27.90 -25.90
CA SER A 8 1.25 -26.71 -25.80
C SER A 8 2.45 -26.97 -24.88
N GLY A 9 3.65 -26.67 -25.37
CA GLY A 9 4.87 -26.78 -24.57
C GLY A 9 4.97 -25.70 -23.50
N ALA A 10 5.48 -26.07 -22.31
CA ALA A 10 5.85 -25.10 -21.29
C ALA A 10 7.14 -24.37 -21.70
N THR A 11 7.07 -23.05 -21.89
CA THR A 11 8.24 -22.20 -22.09
C THR A 11 8.91 -21.91 -20.75
N THR A 12 10.18 -22.26 -20.62
CA THR A 12 11.04 -21.78 -19.54
C THR A 12 11.25 -20.27 -19.66
N PRO A 13 11.24 -19.50 -18.56
CA PRO A 13 11.51 -18.06 -18.63
C PRO A 13 12.94 -17.78 -19.08
N SER A 14 13.14 -16.72 -19.87
CA SER A 14 14.47 -16.27 -20.30
C SER A 14 15.25 -15.67 -19.12
N ASN A 15 16.59 -15.70 -19.19
CA ASN A 15 17.48 -15.17 -18.15
C ASN A 15 17.15 -13.71 -17.77
N ASP A 16 16.74 -12.89 -18.74
CA ASP A 16 16.34 -11.49 -18.52
C ASP A 16 15.16 -11.37 -17.55
N SER A 17 14.18 -12.28 -17.64
CA SER A 17 13.02 -12.26 -16.73
C SER A 17 13.42 -12.49 -15.27
N GLN A 18 14.41 -13.35 -15.00
CA GLN A 18 14.98 -13.52 -13.66
C GLN A 18 15.78 -12.30 -13.20
N ILE A 19 16.48 -11.63 -14.12
CA ILE A 19 17.24 -10.40 -13.81
C ILE A 19 16.28 -9.24 -13.43
N PHE A 20 15.14 -9.10 -14.12
CA PHE A 20 14.10 -8.15 -13.72
C PHE A 20 13.47 -8.48 -12.36
N ASP A 21 13.18 -9.76 -12.11
CA ASP A 21 12.66 -10.28 -10.83
C ASP A 21 13.59 -10.00 -9.63
N ASP A 22 14.92 -10.06 -9.83
CA ASP A 22 15.92 -9.80 -8.78
C ASP A 22 16.12 -8.30 -8.51
N VAL A 23 15.93 -7.45 -9.52
CA VAL A 23 15.93 -5.99 -9.40
C VAL A 23 14.66 -5.52 -8.66
N GLU A 24 13.50 -6.11 -8.95
CA GLU A 24 12.24 -5.82 -8.24
C GLU A 24 12.31 -6.20 -6.75
N LYS A 25 13.08 -7.23 -6.41
CA LYS A 25 13.35 -7.66 -5.02
C LYS A 25 14.49 -6.89 -4.34
N GLY A 26 15.21 -6.03 -5.07
CA GLY A 26 16.31 -5.23 -4.54
C GLY A 26 17.53 -6.04 -4.09
N LEU A 27 17.74 -7.23 -4.66
CA LEU A 27 18.74 -8.20 -4.17
C LEU A 27 20.18 -7.92 -4.63
N ARG A 28 20.41 -7.02 -5.59
CA ARG A 28 21.75 -6.64 -6.06
C ARG A 28 21.86 -5.14 -6.40
N PRO A 29 22.93 -4.44 -5.97
CA PRO A 29 23.35 -3.20 -6.61
C PRO A 29 24.16 -3.53 -7.88
N THR A 30 23.69 -3.11 -9.05
CA THR A 30 24.45 -3.24 -10.30
C THR A 30 25.53 -2.16 -10.38
N ALA A 31 26.79 -2.57 -10.42
CA ALA A 31 27.83 -1.78 -11.05
C ALA A 31 27.59 -1.76 -12.56
N VAL A 32 27.75 -0.61 -13.20
CA VAL A 32 27.59 -0.48 -14.65
C VAL A 32 28.91 -0.86 -15.32
N GLU A 33 29.02 -2.09 -15.79
CA GLU A 33 30.00 -2.45 -16.81
C GLU A 33 29.50 -1.99 -18.19
N SER A 34 30.34 -1.24 -18.89
CA SER A 34 30.07 -0.75 -20.24
C SER A 34 30.26 -1.87 -21.26
N LEU A 35 29.17 -2.41 -21.78
CA LEU A 35 29.20 -3.31 -22.94
C LEU A 35 29.00 -2.51 -24.25
N PRO A 36 29.74 -2.84 -25.33
CA PRO A 36 29.73 -2.08 -26.58
C PRO A 36 28.50 -2.35 -27.44
N SER A 37 28.05 -1.32 -28.16
CA SER A 37 26.96 -1.42 -29.14
C SER A 37 27.32 -2.34 -30.32
N PRO A 38 26.39 -3.18 -30.82
CA PRO A 38 26.64 -3.98 -32.01
C PRO A 38 26.64 -3.11 -33.28
N VAL A 39 27.66 -3.31 -34.12
CA VAL A 39 27.82 -2.67 -35.42
C VAL A 39 27.05 -3.46 -36.48
N SER A 40 26.28 -2.78 -37.33
CA SER A 40 25.69 -3.34 -38.56
C SER A 40 26.57 -3.00 -39.77
N PRO A 41 26.77 -3.92 -40.74
CA PRO A 41 27.69 -3.68 -41.85
C PRO A 41 27.06 -2.92 -43.03
N ILE A 42 27.72 -1.83 -43.41
CA ILE A 42 28.09 -1.38 -44.77
C ILE A 42 27.04 -1.51 -45.91
N HIS A 43 26.70 -0.36 -46.50
CA HIS A 43 26.51 -0.24 -47.95
C HIS A 43 27.22 1.04 -48.46
N GLU A 44 27.74 0.99 -49.69
CA GLU A 44 28.65 2.00 -50.25
C GLU A 44 27.90 3.18 -50.91
N GLY A 45 28.53 4.37 -51.01
CA GLY A 45 27.90 5.52 -51.67
C GLY A 45 28.67 6.85 -51.64
N ILE A 46 29.77 6.94 -52.41
CA ILE A 46 30.26 8.10 -53.20
C ILE A 46 30.47 9.48 -52.50
N THR A 47 31.70 10.00 -52.67
CA THR A 47 32.30 11.32 -52.30
C THR A 47 31.72 12.54 -53.07
N PRO A 48 32.10 13.85 -52.87
CA PRO A 48 33.38 14.38 -52.35
C PRO A 48 33.49 15.75 -51.58
N THR A 49 34.65 15.96 -50.92
CA THR A 49 35.37 17.26 -50.66
C THR A 49 34.70 18.33 -49.75
N SER A 50 35.38 19.23 -49.03
CA SER A 50 36.80 19.66 -48.87
C SER A 50 37.03 20.13 -47.39
N SER A 51 38.19 20.50 -46.83
CA SER A 51 39.50 20.97 -47.35
C SER A 51 40.65 20.75 -46.33
N PHE A 52 41.92 20.75 -46.79
CA PHE A 52 43.19 20.78 -46.01
C PHE A 52 43.88 22.17 -46.18
N PRO A 53 44.85 22.58 -45.31
CA PRO A 53 46.29 22.22 -45.41
C PRO A 53 46.86 21.63 -44.08
N ALA A 54 47.82 20.69 -44.04
CA ALA A 54 49.25 20.75 -44.44
C ALA A 54 50.14 21.61 -43.48
N LEU A 55 51.41 21.29 -43.15
CA LEU A 55 52.39 20.36 -43.73
C LEU A 55 53.47 19.90 -42.70
N SER A 56 54.25 18.87 -43.05
CA SER A 56 55.24 18.11 -42.23
C SER A 56 56.61 18.77 -41.96
N GLN A 57 57.42 18.20 -41.05
CA GLN A 57 58.88 18.01 -41.27
C GLN A 57 59.57 16.91 -40.40
N THR A 58 60.81 16.57 -40.76
CA THR A 58 61.52 15.28 -40.59
C THR A 58 63.02 15.50 -40.26
N LEU A 59 63.88 14.56 -39.82
CA LEU A 59 63.84 13.10 -39.49
C LEU A 59 65.06 12.76 -38.58
N LEU A 60 64.90 11.97 -37.50
CA LEU A 60 65.95 11.15 -36.82
C LEU A 60 67.18 11.87 -36.15
N PRO A 61 68.06 11.18 -35.36
CA PRO A 61 67.92 9.93 -34.59
C PRO A 61 68.36 10.00 -33.08
N ALA A 62 68.08 8.88 -32.38
CA ALA A 62 68.37 8.46 -30.99
C ALA A 62 69.63 8.93 -30.22
N CYS A 63 69.49 8.99 -28.88
CA CYS A 63 70.42 8.37 -27.92
C CYS A 63 69.76 8.13 -26.54
N HIS A 64 70.09 7.02 -25.86
CA HIS A 64 69.56 6.67 -24.54
C HIS A 64 70.29 7.41 -23.41
N PHE A 65 69.53 7.90 -22.42
CA PHE A 65 70.01 8.02 -21.04
C PHE A 65 69.01 7.37 -20.07
N GLN A 66 69.54 6.60 -19.13
CA GLN A 66 68.77 5.78 -18.20
C GLN A 66 68.58 6.54 -16.89
N GLU A 67 67.44 7.23 -16.74
CA GLU A 67 67.12 7.95 -15.51
C GLU A 67 66.25 7.13 -14.56
N LYS A 68 66.49 7.33 -13.26
CA LYS A 68 66.11 6.41 -12.19
C LYS A 68 64.80 6.86 -11.55
N ASN A 69 63.70 6.16 -11.82
CA ASN A 69 62.37 6.48 -11.27
C ASN A 69 62.39 6.70 -9.75
N PRO A 70 61.91 7.85 -9.23
CA PRO A 70 61.53 7.98 -7.83
C PRO A 70 60.35 7.05 -7.51
N ALA A 71 60.31 6.51 -6.29
CA ALA A 71 59.29 5.55 -5.89
C ALA A 71 57.86 6.18 -5.85
N PRO A 72 56.80 5.40 -6.08
CA PRO A 72 55.43 5.89 -5.93
C PRO A 72 55.16 6.32 -4.48
N GLY A 73 54.60 7.52 -4.30
CA GLY A 73 54.08 7.94 -2.99
C GLY A 73 52.98 6.99 -2.51
N PRO A 74 52.81 6.80 -1.19
CA PRO A 74 51.82 5.87 -0.66
C PRO A 74 50.41 6.28 -1.10
N PRO A 75 49.56 5.34 -1.56
CA PRO A 75 48.21 5.66 -1.99
C PRO A 75 47.42 6.25 -0.83
N ALA A 76 46.72 7.37 -1.10
CA ALA A 76 45.85 8.01 -0.13
C ALA A 76 44.87 6.97 0.45
N ALA A 77 44.94 6.75 1.76
CA ALA A 77 44.15 5.72 2.42
C ALA A 77 42.66 6.03 2.25
N LYS A 78 41.98 5.22 1.43
CA LYS A 78 40.52 5.12 1.49
C LYS A 78 40.19 4.74 2.93
N ALA A 79 39.54 5.64 3.66
CA ALA A 79 39.03 5.36 4.98
C ALA A 79 37.99 4.23 4.84
N THR A 80 38.45 2.99 5.03
CA THR A 80 37.59 1.82 5.07
C THR A 80 36.83 1.88 6.38
N THR A 81 35.72 2.62 6.40
CA THR A 81 34.75 2.60 7.48
C THR A 81 34.27 1.16 7.60
N THR A 82 34.84 0.44 8.57
CA THR A 82 34.41 -0.89 8.95
C THR A 82 33.00 -0.76 9.51
N VAL A 83 32.02 -0.95 8.63
CA VAL A 83 30.60 -1.01 9.01
C VAL A 83 30.46 -2.19 9.97
N GLN A 84 30.48 -1.90 11.26
CA GLN A 84 30.32 -2.89 12.31
C GLN A 84 29.05 -3.69 12.00
N PRO A 85 29.11 -5.04 11.97
CA PRO A 85 27.96 -5.84 11.60
C PRO A 85 26.84 -5.57 12.59
N ARG A 86 25.77 -4.93 12.12
CA ARG A 86 24.63 -4.53 12.96
C ARG A 86 24.15 -5.74 13.77
N PRO A 87 23.95 -5.61 15.10
CA PRO A 87 23.57 -6.74 15.93
C PRO A 87 22.25 -7.34 15.41
N LYS A 88 22.24 -8.67 15.23
CA LYS A 88 21.05 -9.36 14.70
C LYS A 88 19.86 -9.12 15.64
N PRO A 89 18.67 -8.78 15.10
CA PRO A 89 17.48 -8.53 15.91
C PRO A 89 17.11 -9.78 16.73
N SER A 90 16.76 -9.60 18.00
CA SER A 90 16.30 -10.70 18.86
C SER A 90 15.07 -11.39 18.24
N ARG A 91 15.01 -12.73 18.34
CA ARG A 91 13.86 -13.52 17.86
C ARG A 91 12.54 -13.04 18.48
N TRP A 92 12.57 -12.52 19.71
CA TRP A 92 11.39 -11.94 20.37
C TRP A 92 10.92 -10.62 19.73
N ILE A 93 11.85 -9.77 19.27
CA ILE A 93 11.54 -8.53 18.55
C ILE A 93 10.90 -8.87 17.20
N LEU A 94 11.49 -9.82 16.46
CA LEU A 94 10.92 -10.34 15.21
C LEU A 94 9.52 -10.91 15.42
N PHE A 95 9.31 -11.72 16.47
CA PHE A 95 7.99 -12.26 16.81
C PHE A 95 6.98 -11.16 17.18
N ARG A 96 7.36 -10.13 17.95
CA ARG A 96 6.47 -9.01 18.31
C ARG A 96 6.06 -8.17 17.12
N LEU A 97 6.95 -7.97 16.13
CA LEU A 97 6.64 -7.27 14.88
C LEU A 97 5.79 -8.14 13.94
N TRP A 98 6.09 -9.44 13.84
CA TRP A 98 5.29 -10.39 13.06
C TRP A 98 3.88 -10.53 13.64
N PHE A 99 3.73 -10.77 14.94
CA PHE A 99 2.44 -10.82 15.65
C PHE A 99 1.92 -9.41 15.97
N SER A 100 1.82 -8.60 14.90
CA SER A 100 1.27 -7.26 14.89
C SER A 100 -0.19 -7.23 15.30
N THR A 101 -0.70 -6.02 15.56
CA THR A 101 -2.12 -5.79 15.91
C THR A 101 -3.09 -6.32 14.84
N TYR A 102 -2.65 -6.41 13.57
CA TYR A 102 -3.42 -7.03 12.49
C TYR A 102 -3.65 -8.52 12.79
N ARG A 103 -2.58 -9.26 13.08
CA ARG A 103 -2.66 -10.70 13.35
C ARG A 103 -3.42 -10.98 14.65
N LYS A 104 -3.27 -10.11 15.67
CA LYS A 104 -4.08 -10.18 16.89
C LYS A 104 -5.58 -10.05 16.63
N PHE A 105 -6.00 -9.02 15.89
CA PHE A 105 -7.41 -8.84 15.52
C PHE A 105 -7.92 -9.99 14.65
N PHE A 106 -7.15 -10.43 13.66
CA PHE A 106 -7.51 -11.56 12.81
C PHE A 106 -7.74 -12.84 13.62
N THR A 107 -6.76 -13.23 14.45
CA THR A 107 -6.85 -14.42 15.31
C THR A 107 -8.02 -14.32 16.29
N PHE A 108 -8.24 -13.16 16.90
CA PHE A 108 -9.37 -12.95 17.83
C PHE A 108 -10.73 -13.14 17.14
N ILE A 109 -10.96 -12.47 16.01
CA ILE A 109 -12.23 -12.53 15.27
C ILE A 109 -12.49 -13.94 14.71
N VAL A 110 -11.46 -14.59 14.15
CA VAL A 110 -11.59 -15.96 13.62
C VAL A 110 -11.82 -16.97 14.73
N ALA A 111 -11.11 -16.87 15.86
CA ALA A 111 -11.32 -17.76 17.01
C ALA A 111 -12.74 -17.61 17.59
N LEU A 112 -13.21 -16.37 17.77
CA LEU A 112 -14.56 -16.08 18.28
C LEU A 112 -15.65 -16.69 17.36
N ASN A 113 -15.54 -16.48 16.05
CA ASN A 113 -16.50 -17.04 15.10
C ASN A 113 -16.40 -18.56 14.99
N LEU A 114 -15.20 -19.14 15.01
CA LEU A 114 -14.99 -20.59 15.01
C LEU A 114 -15.61 -21.23 16.26
N THR A 115 -15.47 -20.62 17.43
CA THR A 115 -16.16 -21.06 18.65
C THR A 115 -17.68 -20.99 18.47
N GLY A 116 -18.21 -19.92 17.88
CA GLY A 116 -19.64 -19.81 17.54
C GLY A 116 -20.12 -20.91 16.61
N ILE A 117 -19.38 -21.22 15.54
CA ILE A 117 -19.72 -22.30 14.59
C ILE A 117 -19.68 -23.66 15.29
N VAL A 118 -18.67 -23.94 16.10
CA VAL A 118 -18.58 -25.19 16.88
C VAL A 118 -19.75 -25.32 17.87
N LEU A 119 -20.12 -24.25 18.57
CA LEU A 119 -21.27 -24.27 19.47
C LEU A 119 -22.60 -24.45 18.72
N ALA A 120 -22.74 -23.90 17.51
CA ALA A 120 -23.91 -24.12 16.66
C ALA A 120 -24.01 -25.59 16.20
N ILE A 121 -22.89 -26.19 15.73
CA ILE A 121 -22.80 -27.62 15.36
C ILE A 121 -23.19 -28.52 16.55
N LEU A 122 -22.82 -28.14 17.77
CA LEU A 122 -23.12 -28.90 18.99
C LEU A 122 -24.53 -28.66 19.56
N GLY A 123 -25.40 -27.86 18.91
CA GLY A 123 -26.72 -27.50 19.44
C GLY A 123 -26.67 -26.68 20.74
N ARG A 124 -25.57 -25.94 20.96
CA ARG A 124 -25.31 -25.13 22.16
C ARG A 124 -25.34 -23.62 21.89
N PHE A 125 -25.86 -23.20 20.74
CA PHE A 125 -26.01 -21.79 20.39
C PHE A 125 -27.40 -21.50 19.78
N PRO A 126 -28.48 -21.45 20.61
CA PRO A 126 -29.86 -21.34 20.12
C PRO A 126 -30.16 -20.09 19.28
N TYR A 127 -29.39 -19.01 19.48
CA TYR A 127 -29.48 -17.82 18.64
C TYR A 127 -29.06 -18.12 17.20
N ALA A 128 -27.98 -18.88 17.00
CA ALA A 128 -27.47 -19.21 15.67
C ALA A 128 -28.48 -20.04 14.87
N GLU A 129 -29.14 -21.02 15.48
CA GLU A 129 -30.15 -21.89 14.85
C GLU A 129 -31.21 -21.11 14.07
N ASN A 130 -31.61 -19.92 14.57
CA ASN A 130 -32.63 -19.08 13.95
C ASN A 130 -32.06 -17.86 13.20
N HIS A 131 -30.75 -17.56 13.33
CA HIS A 131 -30.12 -16.33 12.83
C HIS A 131 -28.77 -16.56 12.12
N LEU A 132 -28.59 -17.71 11.46
CA LEU A 132 -27.38 -17.99 10.66
C LEU A 132 -27.11 -16.93 9.59
N GLY A 133 -28.18 -16.35 8.99
CA GLY A 133 -28.02 -15.25 8.02
C GLY A 133 -27.49 -13.98 8.67
N ALA A 134 -27.97 -13.62 9.86
CA ALA A 134 -27.47 -12.47 10.61
C ALA A 134 -26.00 -12.62 11.02
N LEU A 135 -25.58 -13.81 11.49
CA LEU A 135 -24.17 -14.08 11.84
C LEU A 135 -23.24 -14.01 10.62
N LEU A 136 -23.69 -14.55 9.49
CA LEU A 136 -23.06 -14.39 8.17
C LEU A 136 -22.92 -12.92 7.76
N LEU A 137 -24.04 -12.22 7.63
CA LEU A 137 -24.09 -10.89 7.02
C LEU A 137 -23.56 -9.80 7.95
N GLY A 138 -23.64 -9.98 9.28
CA GLY A 138 -22.99 -9.11 10.26
C GLY A 138 -21.46 -9.16 10.17
N ASN A 139 -20.89 -10.35 9.91
CA ASN A 139 -19.47 -10.49 9.58
C ASN A 139 -19.12 -9.79 8.26
N LEU A 140 -19.86 -10.05 7.17
CA LEU A 140 -19.58 -9.41 5.87
C LEU A 140 -19.75 -7.88 5.92
N LEU A 141 -20.77 -7.38 6.62
CA LEU A 141 -20.97 -5.94 6.87
C LEU A 141 -19.79 -5.34 7.64
N THR A 142 -19.33 -6.00 8.71
CA THR A 142 -18.16 -5.56 9.47
C THR A 142 -16.90 -5.55 8.59
N ALA A 143 -16.72 -6.56 7.74
CA ALA A 143 -15.61 -6.60 6.79
C ALA A 143 -15.65 -5.42 5.81
N VAL A 144 -16.80 -5.13 5.21
CA VAL A 144 -17.00 -3.95 4.34
C VAL A 144 -16.70 -2.65 5.09
N LEU A 145 -17.24 -2.50 6.31
CA LEU A 145 -17.11 -1.30 7.13
C LEU A 145 -15.65 -0.98 7.45
N MET A 146 -14.84 -1.99 7.79
CA MET A 146 -13.40 -1.84 8.09
C MET A 146 -12.52 -1.45 6.87
N ARG A 147 -13.08 -1.45 5.65
CA ARG A 147 -12.42 -0.91 4.44
C ARG A 147 -13.10 0.34 3.89
N ASN A 148 -14.20 0.81 4.48
CA ASN A 148 -14.91 2.00 4.03
C ASN A 148 -14.18 3.30 4.45
N GLU A 149 -13.87 4.16 3.47
CA GLU A 149 -13.07 5.37 3.67
C GLU A 149 -13.74 6.40 4.60
N LEU A 150 -15.09 6.50 4.56
CA LEU A 150 -15.86 7.42 5.40
C LEU A 150 -15.84 6.96 6.86
N PHE A 151 -16.10 5.66 7.08
CA PHE A 151 -16.07 5.06 8.41
C PHE A 151 -14.68 5.16 9.06
N LEU A 152 -13.61 4.85 8.31
CA LEU A 152 -12.25 5.01 8.84
C LEU A 152 -11.97 6.49 9.15
N ARG A 153 -12.35 7.43 8.28
CA ARG A 153 -12.19 8.88 8.55
C ARG A 153 -12.94 9.32 9.82
N PHE A 154 -14.10 8.74 10.11
CA PHE A 154 -14.86 8.94 11.33
C PHE A 154 -14.19 8.34 12.57
N LEU A 155 -13.64 7.11 12.49
CA LEU A 155 -12.86 6.52 13.58
C LEU A 155 -11.61 7.34 13.93
N TYR A 156 -10.87 7.80 12.91
CA TYR A 156 -9.73 8.71 13.10
C TYR A 156 -10.18 10.04 13.71
N PHE A 157 -11.32 10.60 13.29
CA PHE A 157 -11.88 11.83 13.88
C PHE A 157 -12.17 11.65 15.38
N ILE A 158 -12.93 10.62 15.77
CA ILE A 158 -13.23 10.34 17.18
C ILE A 158 -11.94 10.14 17.97
N SER A 159 -11.01 9.35 17.45
CA SER A 159 -9.73 9.07 18.13
C SER A 159 -8.92 10.34 18.34
N ILE A 160 -8.81 11.20 17.34
CA ILE A 160 -8.05 12.45 17.44
C ILE A 160 -8.69 13.42 18.43
N TYR A 161 -9.98 13.75 18.25
CA TYR A 161 -10.62 14.76 19.10
C TYR A 161 -10.88 14.25 20.52
N GLY A 162 -11.18 12.96 20.68
CA GLY A 162 -11.41 12.34 21.98
C GLY A 162 -10.15 12.14 22.82
N LEU A 163 -8.97 11.98 22.20
CA LEU A 163 -7.74 11.56 22.92
C LEU A 163 -6.61 12.59 22.95
N ARG A 164 -6.56 13.54 21.99
CA ARG A 164 -5.42 14.47 21.85
C ARG A 164 -5.08 15.23 23.15
N SER A 165 -6.09 15.70 23.88
CA SER A 165 -5.92 16.67 24.98
C SER A 165 -5.53 16.06 26.33
N TRP A 166 -5.93 14.82 26.62
CA TRP A 166 -5.81 14.23 27.97
C TRP A 166 -5.25 12.81 28.01
N ALA A 167 -5.36 12.04 26.93
CA ALA A 167 -5.06 10.61 27.00
C ALA A 167 -3.55 10.36 27.15
N PRO A 168 -3.12 9.42 28.03
CA PRO A 168 -1.73 9.00 28.13
C PRO A 168 -1.17 8.48 26.80
N THR A 169 0.13 8.69 26.58
CA THR A 169 0.80 8.32 25.32
C THR A 169 0.67 6.83 24.98
N CYS A 170 0.67 5.95 25.98
CA CYS A 170 0.45 4.51 25.79
C CYS A 170 -0.93 4.20 25.15
N PHE A 171 -1.98 4.94 25.52
CA PHE A 171 -3.32 4.79 24.95
C PHE A 171 -3.37 5.33 23.51
N LYS A 172 -2.74 6.49 23.27
CA LYS A 172 -2.58 7.06 21.91
C LYS A 172 -1.84 6.10 20.97
N ILE A 173 -0.79 5.42 21.47
CA ILE A 173 -0.05 4.38 20.74
C ILE A 173 -0.95 3.17 20.47
N ALA A 174 -1.68 2.66 21.47
CA ALA A 174 -2.58 1.52 21.30
C ALA A 174 -3.66 1.79 20.25
N VAL A 175 -4.30 2.96 20.30
CA VAL A 175 -5.34 3.38 19.33
C VAL A 175 -4.74 3.62 17.95
N THR A 176 -3.57 4.25 17.83
CA THR A 176 -2.86 4.39 16.55
C THR A 176 -2.54 3.02 15.94
N SER A 177 -2.10 2.07 16.75
CA SER A 177 -1.87 0.68 16.34
C SER A 177 -3.16 0.01 15.85
N ALA A 178 -4.26 0.17 16.58
CA ALA A 178 -5.57 -0.36 16.17
C ALA A 178 -6.03 0.23 14.83
N LEU A 179 -6.04 1.56 14.70
CA LEU A 179 -6.44 2.30 13.49
C LEU A 179 -5.62 1.93 12.26
N GLN A 180 -4.32 1.71 12.43
CA GLN A 180 -3.45 1.26 11.33
C GLN A 180 -3.75 -0.18 10.91
N HIS A 181 -4.10 -1.05 11.86
CA HIS A 181 -4.20 -2.50 11.65
C HIS A 181 -5.64 -3.04 11.56
N VAL A 182 -6.65 -2.17 11.38
CA VAL A 182 -8.08 -2.54 11.15
C VAL A 182 -8.29 -3.56 10.02
N GLY A 183 -7.34 -3.67 9.09
CA GLY A 183 -7.31 -4.73 8.08
C GLY A 183 -7.39 -6.15 8.67
N GLY A 184 -6.90 -6.37 9.89
CA GLY A 184 -7.01 -7.66 10.57
C GLY A 184 -8.45 -8.03 10.94
N ILE A 185 -9.25 -7.03 11.33
CA ILE A 185 -10.70 -7.19 11.58
C ILE A 185 -11.41 -7.47 10.25
N HIS A 186 -11.11 -6.69 9.20
CA HIS A 186 -11.65 -6.92 7.86
C HIS A 186 -11.43 -8.36 7.38
N SER A 187 -10.18 -8.82 7.38
CA SER A 187 -9.82 -10.15 6.88
C SER A 187 -10.38 -11.27 7.77
N GLY A 188 -10.42 -11.07 9.09
CA GLY A 188 -11.00 -12.02 10.03
C GLY A 188 -12.52 -12.18 9.83
N CYS A 189 -13.23 -11.06 9.69
CA CYS A 189 -14.67 -11.04 9.41
C CYS A 189 -15.00 -11.57 8.01
N ALA A 190 -14.19 -11.29 6.98
CA ALA A 190 -14.41 -11.82 5.64
C ALA A 190 -14.31 -13.36 5.62
N LEU A 191 -13.25 -13.92 6.22
CA LEU A 191 -13.08 -15.37 6.35
C LEU A 191 -14.18 -16.00 7.21
N SER A 192 -14.52 -15.38 8.35
CA SER A 192 -15.57 -15.86 9.25
C SER A 192 -16.95 -15.83 8.59
N GLY A 193 -17.26 -14.78 7.83
CA GLY A 193 -18.49 -14.67 7.04
C GLY A 193 -18.57 -15.81 6.01
N ALA A 194 -17.50 -16.10 5.28
CA ALA A 194 -17.49 -17.25 4.37
C ALA A 194 -17.67 -18.60 5.09
N ALA A 195 -17.10 -18.78 6.28
CA ALA A 195 -17.31 -19.99 7.08
C ALA A 195 -18.79 -20.14 7.51
N TRP A 196 -19.43 -19.06 7.98
CA TRP A 196 -20.87 -19.04 8.28
C TRP A 196 -21.74 -19.25 7.02
N LEU A 197 -21.33 -18.75 5.85
CA LEU A 197 -22.02 -18.98 4.59
C LEU A 197 -21.99 -20.45 4.19
N VAL A 198 -20.82 -21.09 4.24
CA VAL A 198 -20.67 -22.53 4.00
C VAL A 198 -21.53 -23.33 4.97
N TYR A 199 -21.50 -23.00 6.27
CA TYR A 199 -22.34 -23.66 7.26
C TYR A 199 -23.84 -23.51 6.96
N LYS A 200 -24.32 -22.30 6.67
CA LYS A 200 -25.73 -22.04 6.30
C LYS A 200 -26.15 -22.77 5.03
N VAL A 201 -25.28 -22.87 4.02
CA VAL A 201 -25.60 -23.58 2.76
C VAL A 201 -25.58 -25.09 2.96
N VAL A 202 -24.68 -25.62 3.79
CA VAL A 202 -24.70 -27.04 4.18
C VAL A 202 -26.01 -27.39 4.90
N ASP A 203 -26.44 -26.57 5.86
CA ASP A 203 -27.73 -26.75 6.55
C ASP A 203 -28.93 -26.77 5.57
N ILE A 204 -29.00 -25.79 4.66
CA ILE A 204 -30.02 -25.72 3.60
C ILE A 204 -30.00 -26.96 2.68
N VAL A 205 -28.81 -27.52 2.37
CA VAL A 205 -28.66 -28.71 1.50
C VAL A 205 -28.98 -30.03 2.23
N VAL A 206 -28.68 -30.10 3.53
CA VAL A 206 -29.13 -31.22 4.40
C VAL A 206 -30.66 -31.24 4.43
N HIS A 207 -31.27 -30.09 4.70
CA HIS A 207 -32.73 -29.92 4.76
C HIS A 207 -33.40 -29.68 3.39
N ARG A 208 -32.73 -29.99 2.26
CA ARG A 208 -33.19 -29.67 0.89
C ARG A 208 -34.61 -30.11 0.55
N ALA A 209 -35.13 -31.17 1.19
CA ALA A 209 -36.48 -31.67 0.94
C ALA A 209 -37.58 -30.69 1.37
N SER A 210 -37.28 -29.77 2.30
CA SER A 210 -38.18 -28.70 2.75
C SER A 210 -37.81 -27.33 2.18
N GLN A 211 -36.84 -27.24 1.26
CA GLN A 211 -36.28 -25.98 0.75
C GLN A 211 -36.60 -25.81 -0.74
N HIS A 212 -37.02 -24.62 -1.14
CA HIS A 212 -37.23 -24.34 -2.56
C HIS A 212 -35.88 -24.30 -3.32
N GLY A 213 -35.82 -24.92 -4.50
CA GLY A 213 -34.60 -25.01 -5.31
C GLY A 213 -33.93 -23.66 -5.61
N ALA A 214 -34.71 -22.58 -5.69
CA ALA A 214 -34.20 -21.21 -5.85
C ALA A 214 -33.37 -20.71 -4.65
N VAL A 215 -33.75 -21.07 -3.41
CA VAL A 215 -32.99 -20.72 -2.19
C VAL A 215 -31.67 -21.47 -2.17
N ILE A 216 -31.70 -22.76 -2.52
CA ILE A 216 -30.50 -23.62 -2.63
C ILE A 216 -29.55 -23.07 -3.69
N ALA A 217 -30.06 -22.80 -4.90
CA ALA A 217 -29.25 -22.31 -6.03
C ALA A 217 -28.62 -20.94 -5.74
N THR A 218 -29.38 -19.98 -5.20
CA THR A 218 -28.83 -18.66 -4.84
C THR A 218 -27.83 -18.73 -3.69
N GLY A 219 -28.01 -19.63 -2.72
CA GLY A 219 -27.03 -19.89 -1.66
C GLY A 219 -25.71 -20.45 -2.21
N ILE A 220 -25.76 -21.43 -3.12
CA ILE A 220 -24.57 -21.99 -3.78
C ILE A 220 -23.86 -20.94 -4.64
N ILE A 221 -24.59 -20.17 -5.46
CA ILE A 221 -24.03 -19.09 -6.28
C ILE A 221 -23.35 -18.04 -5.40
N THR A 222 -24.00 -17.61 -4.31
CA THR A 222 -23.44 -16.64 -3.36
C THR A 222 -22.16 -17.19 -2.72
N SER A 223 -22.14 -18.47 -2.33
CA SER A 223 -20.96 -19.14 -1.77
C SER A 223 -19.78 -19.11 -2.74
N ILE A 224 -20.00 -19.51 -4.00
CA ILE A 224 -18.96 -19.52 -5.04
C ILE A 224 -18.39 -18.11 -5.24
N LEU A 225 -19.25 -17.09 -5.37
CA LEU A 225 -18.82 -15.71 -5.58
C LEU A 225 -18.02 -15.16 -4.39
N VAL A 226 -18.47 -15.39 -3.16
CA VAL A 226 -17.77 -14.96 -1.94
C VAL A 226 -16.42 -15.68 -1.80
N ILE A 227 -16.36 -16.99 -2.08
CA ILE A 227 -15.11 -17.76 -2.04
C ILE A 227 -14.12 -17.24 -3.09
N ILE A 228 -14.52 -17.03 -4.34
CA ILE A 228 -13.62 -16.48 -5.38
C ILE A 228 -13.17 -15.06 -5.00
N SER A 229 -14.05 -14.24 -4.42
CA SER A 229 -13.68 -12.91 -3.92
C SER A 229 -12.57 -12.98 -2.86
N ILE A 230 -12.68 -13.90 -1.88
CA ILE A 230 -11.66 -14.12 -0.84
C ILE A 230 -10.36 -14.70 -1.42
N LEU A 231 -10.44 -15.68 -2.32
CA LEU A 231 -9.27 -16.27 -2.98
C LEU A 231 -8.51 -15.24 -3.83
N SER A 232 -9.22 -14.35 -4.53
CA SER A 232 -8.58 -13.25 -5.28
C SER A 232 -7.82 -12.27 -4.36
N ALA A 233 -8.29 -12.09 -3.12
CA ALA A 233 -7.64 -11.26 -2.11
C ALA A 233 -6.49 -11.96 -1.36
N PHE A 234 -6.17 -13.22 -1.69
CA PHE A 234 -5.09 -13.97 -1.03
C PHE A 234 -3.74 -13.24 -1.20
N PRO A 235 -2.88 -13.13 -0.16
CA PRO A 235 -1.72 -12.24 -0.18
C PRO A 235 -0.75 -12.48 -1.35
N TRP A 236 -0.55 -13.72 -1.79
CA TRP A 236 0.30 -14.03 -2.94
C TRP A 236 -0.27 -13.48 -4.26
N VAL A 237 -1.58 -13.63 -4.49
CA VAL A 237 -2.26 -13.10 -5.68
C VAL A 237 -2.22 -11.58 -5.65
N ARG A 238 -2.59 -10.98 -4.51
CA ARG A 238 -2.71 -9.54 -4.34
C ARG A 238 -1.39 -8.79 -4.44
N ASN A 239 -0.31 -9.34 -3.87
CA ASN A 239 1.00 -8.66 -3.88
C ASN A 239 1.70 -8.76 -5.25
N ASN A 240 1.56 -9.89 -5.95
CA ASN A 240 2.23 -10.12 -7.23
C ASN A 240 1.39 -9.67 -8.44
N HIS A 241 0.05 -9.64 -8.32
CA HIS A 241 -0.87 -9.34 -9.41
C HIS A 241 -1.93 -8.31 -8.99
N HIS A 242 -1.49 -7.17 -8.44
CA HIS A 242 -2.37 -6.14 -7.85
C HIS A 242 -3.54 -5.73 -8.74
N ASN A 243 -3.30 -5.46 -10.03
CA ASN A 243 -4.34 -5.01 -10.97
C ASN A 243 -5.38 -6.12 -11.24
N THR A 244 -4.93 -7.38 -11.32
CA THR A 244 -5.81 -8.56 -11.45
C THR A 244 -6.66 -8.71 -10.20
N PHE A 245 -6.05 -8.67 -9.01
CA PHE A 245 -6.78 -8.66 -7.73
C PHE A 245 -7.85 -7.57 -7.70
N GLU A 246 -7.49 -6.31 -7.99
CA GLU A 246 -8.40 -5.18 -7.85
C GLU A 246 -9.60 -5.30 -8.81
N ARG A 247 -9.37 -5.74 -10.06
CA ARG A 247 -10.43 -5.96 -11.05
C ARG A 247 -11.37 -7.08 -10.65
N HIS A 248 -10.84 -8.26 -10.31
CA HIS A 248 -11.68 -9.43 -9.98
C HIS A 248 -12.41 -9.25 -8.64
N HIS A 249 -11.74 -8.77 -7.59
CA HIS A 249 -12.35 -8.57 -6.27
C HIS A 249 -13.49 -7.53 -6.33
N ARG A 250 -13.35 -6.48 -7.17
CA ARG A 250 -14.39 -5.47 -7.40
C ARG A 250 -15.59 -6.01 -8.18
N PHE A 251 -15.35 -6.65 -9.32
CA PHE A 251 -16.42 -7.17 -10.17
C PHE A 251 -17.22 -8.29 -9.47
N ILE A 252 -16.50 -9.23 -8.87
CA ILE A 252 -17.11 -10.34 -8.12
C ILE A 252 -17.73 -9.83 -6.82
N GLY A 253 -17.22 -8.75 -6.22
CA GLY A 253 -17.85 -8.05 -5.10
C GLY A 253 -19.26 -7.53 -5.44
N TRP A 254 -19.42 -6.88 -6.59
CA TRP A 254 -20.74 -6.42 -7.07
C TRP A 254 -21.70 -7.59 -7.36
N LEU A 255 -21.23 -8.61 -8.08
CA LEU A 255 -22.04 -9.78 -8.40
C LEU A 255 -22.40 -10.58 -7.13
N GLY A 256 -21.48 -10.68 -6.18
CA GLY A 256 -21.70 -11.29 -4.86
C GLY A 256 -22.68 -10.50 -4.00
N LEU A 257 -22.67 -9.17 -4.06
CA LEU A 257 -23.68 -8.33 -3.40
C LEU A 257 -25.08 -8.57 -3.99
N ALA A 258 -25.21 -8.61 -5.32
CA ALA A 258 -26.48 -8.93 -5.99
C ALA A 258 -26.98 -10.34 -5.65
N ALA A 259 -26.10 -11.35 -5.66
CA ALA A 259 -26.43 -12.71 -5.25
C ALA A 259 -26.84 -12.78 -3.76
N THR A 260 -26.16 -12.02 -2.89
CA THR A 260 -26.51 -11.90 -1.46
C THR A 260 -27.90 -11.29 -1.26
N TRP A 261 -28.27 -10.28 -2.04
CA TRP A 261 -29.64 -9.73 -2.03
C TRP A 261 -30.67 -10.77 -2.43
N CYS A 262 -30.47 -11.47 -3.55
CA CYS A 262 -31.37 -12.54 -3.98
C CYS A 262 -31.50 -13.66 -2.93
N PHE A 263 -30.38 -14.14 -2.39
CA PHE A 263 -30.36 -15.19 -1.35
C PHE A 263 -31.04 -14.73 -0.05
N THR A 264 -30.86 -13.46 0.33
CA THR A 264 -31.51 -12.86 1.51
C THR A 264 -33.01 -12.74 1.32
N ILE A 265 -33.47 -12.25 0.18
CA ILE A 265 -34.90 -12.10 -0.12
C ILE A 265 -35.56 -13.48 -0.17
N LEU A 266 -35.04 -14.39 -1.00
CA LEU A 266 -35.64 -15.72 -1.18
C LEU A 266 -35.62 -16.53 0.14
N GLY A 267 -34.54 -16.44 0.92
CA GLY A 267 -34.39 -17.16 2.17
C GLY A 267 -35.26 -16.67 3.33
N ASN A 268 -35.77 -15.42 3.30
CA ASN A 268 -36.67 -14.88 4.33
C ASN A 268 -38.16 -14.93 3.91
N VAL A 269 -38.43 -14.88 2.61
CA VAL A 269 -39.82 -14.90 2.08
C VAL A 269 -40.35 -16.34 1.95
N TYR A 270 -39.48 -17.34 1.80
CA TYR A 270 -39.90 -18.74 1.71
C TYR A 270 -40.22 -19.35 3.10
N ASP A 271 -41.45 -19.81 3.30
CA ASP A 271 -41.87 -20.46 4.54
C ASP A 271 -41.62 -21.97 4.48
N ILE A 272 -40.51 -22.40 5.11
CA ILE A 272 -40.10 -23.81 5.20
C ILE A 272 -41.17 -24.71 5.84
N LYS A 273 -42.02 -24.18 6.73
CA LYS A 273 -43.05 -24.96 7.44
C LYS A 273 -44.32 -25.16 6.61
N ARG A 274 -44.62 -24.21 5.71
CA ARG A 274 -45.79 -24.27 4.82
C ARG A 274 -45.46 -24.76 3.41
N GLY A 275 -44.21 -24.65 2.98
CA GLY A 275 -43.77 -24.92 1.61
C GLY A 275 -44.13 -23.80 0.63
N GLU A 276 -44.53 -22.63 1.13
CA GLU A 276 -45.13 -21.53 0.36
C GLU A 276 -44.27 -20.26 0.38
N TRP A 277 -44.41 -19.43 -0.65
CA TRP A 277 -43.87 -18.08 -0.66
C TRP A 277 -44.80 -17.13 0.08
N ARG A 278 -44.29 -16.42 1.07
CA ARG A 278 -45.03 -15.35 1.74
C ARG A 278 -45.10 -14.11 0.84
N SER A 279 -46.12 -13.28 1.03
CA SER A 279 -46.28 -11.99 0.34
C SER A 279 -46.20 -10.80 1.29
N ASP A 280 -45.99 -11.04 2.59
CA ASP A 280 -45.93 -9.99 3.61
C ASP A 280 -44.55 -9.31 3.65
N ALA A 281 -44.51 -7.99 3.53
CA ALA A 281 -43.27 -7.22 3.68
C ALA A 281 -42.69 -7.28 5.10
N HIS A 282 -43.50 -7.65 6.11
CA HIS A 282 -43.08 -7.74 7.51
C HIS A 282 -42.02 -8.84 7.72
N SER A 283 -42.13 -9.98 7.04
CA SER A 283 -41.12 -11.05 7.01
C SER A 283 -39.72 -10.53 6.66
N LEU A 284 -39.61 -9.65 5.67
CA LEU A 284 -38.35 -9.02 5.26
C LEU A 284 -37.93 -7.88 6.19
N LEU A 285 -38.84 -6.97 6.57
CA LEU A 285 -38.51 -5.78 7.37
C LEU A 285 -38.06 -6.11 8.80
N SER A 286 -38.53 -7.25 9.34
CA SER A 286 -38.14 -7.78 10.64
C SER A 286 -36.82 -8.57 10.60
N ALA A 287 -36.34 -8.99 9.42
CA ALA A 287 -35.10 -9.74 9.26
C ALA A 287 -33.86 -8.84 9.38
N GLN A 288 -32.90 -9.24 10.22
CA GLN A 288 -31.63 -8.51 10.40
C GLN A 288 -30.80 -8.51 9.10
N GLU A 289 -30.91 -9.59 8.34
CA GLU A 289 -30.28 -9.82 7.05
C GLU A 289 -30.58 -8.73 6.03
N LEU A 290 -31.84 -8.26 5.98
CA LEU A 290 -32.24 -7.18 5.07
C LEU A 290 -31.45 -5.91 5.38
N TRP A 291 -31.43 -5.50 6.64
CA TRP A 291 -30.74 -4.29 7.08
C TRP A 291 -29.23 -4.39 6.89
N PHE A 292 -28.63 -5.56 7.13
CA PHE A 292 -27.22 -5.78 6.81
C PHE A 292 -26.93 -5.68 5.31
N ALA A 293 -27.80 -6.20 4.44
CA ALA A 293 -27.67 -6.04 2.98
C ALA A 293 -27.83 -4.56 2.54
N VAL A 294 -28.78 -3.82 3.12
CA VAL A 294 -28.95 -2.36 2.91
C VAL A 294 -27.67 -1.61 3.29
N PHE A 295 -27.16 -1.79 4.51
CA PHE A 295 -25.98 -1.07 4.96
C PHE A 295 -24.72 -1.45 4.18
N MET A 296 -24.52 -2.73 3.82
CA MET A 296 -23.44 -3.14 2.92
C MET A 296 -23.52 -2.41 1.58
N THR A 297 -24.71 -2.34 0.99
CA THR A 297 -24.94 -1.66 -0.30
C THR A 297 -24.59 -0.17 -0.20
N VAL A 298 -25.04 0.51 0.84
CA VAL A 298 -24.70 1.92 1.09
C VAL A 298 -23.20 2.12 1.26
N PHE A 299 -22.52 1.31 2.07
CA PHE A 299 -21.07 1.43 2.29
C PHE A 299 -20.23 1.06 1.06
N ILE A 300 -20.71 0.16 0.20
CA ILE A 300 -20.08 -0.17 -1.09
C ILE A 300 -20.31 0.94 -2.11
N ALA A 301 -21.48 1.60 -2.12
CA ALA A 301 -21.82 2.67 -3.06
C ALA A 301 -21.12 4.02 -2.75
N ILE A 302 -20.88 4.35 -1.46
CA ILE A 302 -20.27 5.63 -1.04
C ILE A 302 -18.99 6.01 -1.83
N PRO A 303 -17.98 5.13 -2.00
CA PRO A 303 -16.79 5.44 -2.79
C PRO A 303 -17.06 5.80 -4.26
N TRP A 304 -18.13 5.27 -4.86
CA TRP A 304 -18.51 5.54 -6.26
C TRP A 304 -19.24 6.87 -6.43
N ILE A 305 -20.17 7.22 -5.53
CA ILE A 305 -20.86 8.53 -5.60
C ILE A 305 -19.92 9.71 -5.32
N THR A 306 -18.80 9.48 -4.61
CA THR A 306 -17.73 10.47 -4.39
C THR A 306 -16.65 10.49 -5.49
N LEU A 307 -16.80 9.71 -6.56
CA LEU A 307 -15.83 9.64 -7.64
C LEU A 307 -16.00 10.82 -8.62
N ARG A 308 -14.90 11.50 -8.95
CA ARG A 308 -14.86 12.58 -9.96
C ARG A 308 -13.65 12.42 -10.86
N GLU A 309 -13.80 12.87 -12.09
CA GLU A 309 -12.66 13.30 -12.91
C GLU A 309 -12.28 14.72 -12.50
N VAL A 310 -10.98 14.97 -12.29
CA VAL A 310 -10.47 16.29 -11.87
C VAL A 310 -9.29 16.70 -12.75
N PRO A 311 -9.12 18.00 -13.06
CA PRO A 311 -7.93 18.49 -13.74
C PRO A 311 -6.69 18.34 -12.86
N VAL A 312 -5.55 18.08 -13.50
CA VAL A 312 -4.23 18.04 -12.86
C VAL A 312 -3.18 18.71 -13.73
N GLU A 313 -2.24 19.39 -13.09
CA GLU A 313 -0.96 19.76 -13.69
C GLU A 313 0.07 18.67 -13.34
N VAL A 314 0.86 18.23 -14.33
CA VAL A 314 1.88 17.18 -14.13
C VAL A 314 3.27 17.78 -14.34
N GLU A 315 4.07 17.80 -13.28
CA GLU A 315 5.50 18.13 -13.33
C GLU A 315 6.32 16.84 -13.35
N ILE A 316 7.28 16.74 -14.27
CA ILE A 316 8.22 15.62 -14.36
C ILE A 316 9.62 16.15 -14.04
N PRO A 317 10.03 16.18 -12.76
CA PRO A 317 11.37 16.62 -12.38
C PRO A 317 12.46 15.63 -12.81
N SER A 318 12.13 14.34 -12.95
CA SER A 318 13.05 13.31 -13.42
C SER A 318 12.29 12.10 -13.98
N PRO A 319 12.93 11.21 -14.76
CA PRO A 319 12.32 9.96 -15.24
C PRO A 319 11.86 8.98 -14.15
N LYS A 320 12.11 9.28 -12.87
CA LYS A 320 11.78 8.42 -11.71
C LYS A 320 10.51 8.85 -10.97
N VAL A 321 10.00 10.06 -11.23
CA VAL A 321 8.92 10.68 -10.44
C VAL A 321 8.04 11.56 -11.34
N ALA A 322 6.73 11.37 -11.25
CA ALA A 322 5.75 12.37 -11.66
C ALA A 322 5.17 13.06 -10.41
N ILE A 323 4.99 14.38 -10.47
CA ILE A 323 4.32 15.17 -9.43
C ILE A 323 3.01 15.67 -10.01
N LEU A 324 1.90 15.22 -9.44
CA LEU A 324 0.56 15.68 -9.82
C LEU A 324 0.12 16.78 -8.86
N LYS A 325 -0.10 17.98 -9.38
CA LYS A 325 -0.67 19.13 -8.67
C LYS A 325 -2.17 19.19 -8.95
N PHE A 326 -2.94 19.34 -7.88
CA PHE A 326 -4.40 19.42 -7.86
C PHE A 326 -4.83 20.77 -7.30
N GLU A 327 -5.91 21.31 -7.83
CA GLU A 327 -6.60 22.48 -7.24
C GLU A 327 -7.31 22.06 -5.94
N ARG A 328 -7.19 22.87 -4.87
CA ARG A 328 -7.61 22.71 -3.46
C ARG A 328 -6.52 22.27 -2.48
N GLY A 329 -6.47 22.92 -1.32
CA GLY A 329 -5.65 22.54 -0.16
C GLY A 329 -6.22 21.42 0.71
N MET A 330 -5.33 20.66 1.36
CA MET A 330 -5.65 19.42 2.07
C MET A 330 -5.05 19.39 3.49
N GLN A 331 -5.64 18.58 4.37
CA GLN A 331 -5.08 18.35 5.71
C GLN A 331 -4.00 17.26 5.69
N GLN A 332 -2.99 17.41 6.55
CA GLN A 332 -1.96 16.41 6.82
C GLN A 332 -2.50 15.00 7.08
N GLY A 333 -1.70 14.00 6.69
CA GLY A 333 -1.96 12.59 6.97
C GLY A 333 -3.07 11.94 6.15
N LEU A 334 -3.69 12.68 5.23
CA LEU A 334 -4.63 12.15 4.26
C LEU A 334 -3.87 11.59 3.04
N LEU A 335 -4.48 10.60 2.40
CA LEU A 335 -4.00 9.98 1.16
C LEU A 335 -5.10 10.03 0.10
N GLY A 336 -4.68 10.11 -1.16
CA GLY A 336 -5.55 10.06 -2.32
C GLY A 336 -5.46 8.73 -3.05
N ARG A 337 -6.55 8.35 -3.71
CA ARG A 337 -6.57 7.31 -4.74
C ARG A 337 -6.76 7.98 -6.10
N ILE A 338 -5.94 7.61 -7.08
CA ILE A 338 -6.06 8.11 -8.47
C ILE A 338 -6.09 6.96 -9.46
N SER A 339 -6.77 7.17 -10.58
CA SER A 339 -6.83 6.28 -11.74
C SER A 339 -6.84 7.08 -13.03
N ARG A 340 -6.52 6.42 -14.15
CA ARG A 340 -6.75 6.93 -15.51
C ARG A 340 -8.19 6.72 -15.98
N THR A 341 -8.97 5.88 -15.32
CA THR A 341 -10.37 5.59 -15.70
C THR A 341 -11.28 5.58 -14.49
N SER A 342 -12.59 5.75 -14.70
CA SER A 342 -13.56 5.71 -13.61
C SER A 342 -13.74 4.31 -12.98
N ILE A 343 -13.49 3.23 -13.72
CA ILE A 343 -13.92 1.87 -13.32
C ILE A 343 -12.75 0.93 -12.96
N MET A 344 -11.52 1.17 -13.43
CA MET A 344 -10.39 0.23 -13.29
C MET A 344 -9.53 0.49 -12.02
N GLU A 345 -8.22 0.20 -12.06
CA GLU A 345 -7.31 0.22 -10.91
C GLU A 345 -7.13 1.61 -10.26
N TYR A 346 -7.04 1.67 -8.93
CA TYR A 346 -6.87 2.92 -8.17
C TYR A 346 -5.64 2.85 -7.27
N HIS A 347 -4.59 3.60 -7.64
CA HIS A 347 -3.34 3.64 -6.92
C HIS A 347 -3.36 4.70 -5.81
N ALA A 348 -2.85 4.35 -4.64
CA ALA A 348 -2.85 5.21 -3.46
C ALA A 348 -1.53 5.99 -3.31
N PHE A 349 -1.63 7.31 -3.14
CA PHE A 349 -0.48 8.20 -2.94
C PHE A 349 -0.69 9.12 -1.72
N GLY A 350 0.42 9.49 -1.08
CA GLY A 350 0.42 10.48 -0.02
C GLY A 350 0.19 11.89 -0.58
N ILE A 351 -0.51 12.72 0.19
CA ILE A 351 -0.81 14.11 -0.19
C ILE A 351 0.13 15.08 0.54
N ILE A 352 0.78 15.94 -0.25
CA ILE A 352 1.52 17.11 0.24
C ILE A 352 0.65 18.35 0.08
N SER A 353 0.48 19.14 1.14
CA SER A 353 -0.24 20.41 1.09
C SER A 353 0.22 21.33 2.22
N GLU A 354 0.29 22.63 1.93
CA GLU A 354 0.60 23.66 2.92
C GLU A 354 -0.50 23.77 4.00
N GLY A 355 -1.76 23.46 3.66
CA GLY A 355 -2.86 23.50 4.61
C GLY A 355 -4.22 23.31 3.94
N ARG A 356 -5.27 23.13 4.75
CA ARG A 356 -6.66 23.09 4.26
C ARG A 356 -7.10 24.34 3.48
N LYS A 357 -6.40 25.46 3.66
CA LYS A 357 -6.68 26.76 3.02
C LYS A 357 -5.74 27.07 1.83
N SER A 358 -4.81 26.20 1.46
CA SER A 358 -3.97 26.45 0.27
C SER A 358 -4.77 26.32 -1.02
N GLY A 359 -4.30 26.95 -2.11
CA GLY A 359 -4.92 26.83 -3.43
C GLY A 359 -4.72 25.46 -4.08
N CYS A 360 -3.74 24.67 -3.63
CA CYS A 360 -3.39 23.38 -4.23
C CYS A 360 -2.90 22.33 -3.22
N HIS A 361 -2.82 21.08 -3.70
CA HIS A 361 -2.08 19.98 -3.09
C HIS A 361 -1.35 19.15 -4.17
N TYR A 362 -0.38 18.36 -3.75
CA TYR A 362 0.49 17.58 -4.62
C TYR A 362 0.45 16.10 -4.24
N MET A 363 0.59 15.21 -5.22
CA MET A 363 0.87 13.78 -5.03
C MET A 363 2.17 13.43 -5.75
N ILE A 364 3.08 12.77 -5.03
CA ILE A 364 4.35 12.30 -5.59
C ILE A 364 4.20 10.84 -6.02
N CYS A 365 4.22 10.62 -7.33
CA CYS A 365 4.06 9.33 -7.97
C CYS A 365 5.44 8.80 -8.40
N GLY A 366 6.02 7.93 -7.58
CA GLY A 366 7.27 7.23 -7.92
C GLY A 366 7.05 6.17 -8.99
N VAL A 367 7.91 6.13 -10.00
CA VAL A 367 7.85 5.12 -11.08
C VAL A 367 8.27 3.75 -10.52
N GLN A 368 7.32 2.82 -10.44
CA GLN A 368 7.52 1.45 -9.96
C GLN A 368 6.80 0.42 -10.84
N GLY A 369 5.55 0.69 -11.24
CA GLY A 369 4.74 -0.17 -12.12
C GLY A 369 4.14 0.59 -13.30
N ASP A 370 3.44 -0.13 -14.18
CA ASP A 370 3.04 0.38 -15.49
C ASP A 370 2.13 1.62 -15.43
N PHE A 371 1.20 1.68 -14.46
CA PHE A 371 0.41 2.88 -14.19
C PHE A 371 1.30 4.11 -13.96
N THR A 372 2.32 3.99 -13.10
CA THR A 372 3.24 5.09 -12.78
C THR A 372 4.24 5.41 -13.89
N LYS A 373 4.65 4.42 -14.71
CA LYS A 373 5.41 4.65 -15.95
C LYS A 373 4.58 5.49 -16.93
N GLY A 374 3.30 5.16 -17.07
CA GLY A 374 2.34 5.88 -17.91
C GLY A 374 2.12 7.34 -17.49
N LEU A 375 2.24 7.69 -16.22
CA LEU A 375 2.17 9.10 -15.77
C LEU A 375 3.37 9.95 -16.24
N VAL A 376 4.52 9.33 -16.51
CA VAL A 376 5.73 10.01 -17.01
C VAL A 376 5.80 9.98 -18.54
N ALA A 377 5.44 8.85 -19.15
CA ALA A 377 5.51 8.67 -20.60
C ALA A 377 4.40 9.43 -21.38
N ASP A 378 3.22 9.59 -20.77
CA ASP A 378 2.05 10.24 -21.35
C ASP A 378 1.34 11.07 -20.26
N PRO A 379 1.74 12.33 -20.01
CA PRO A 379 1.23 13.08 -18.86
C PRO A 379 -0.26 13.43 -18.99
N PRO A 380 -1.16 12.93 -18.12
CA PRO A 380 -2.58 13.18 -18.26
C PRO A 380 -2.97 14.61 -17.82
N LYS A 381 -3.96 15.21 -18.50
CA LYS A 381 -4.56 16.50 -18.10
C LYS A 381 -5.62 16.36 -17.00
N THR A 382 -6.20 15.16 -16.88
CA THR A 382 -7.25 14.83 -15.91
C THR A 382 -6.98 13.45 -15.30
N VAL A 383 -7.41 13.25 -14.06
CA VAL A 383 -7.39 11.93 -13.41
C VAL A 383 -8.68 11.67 -12.64
N TRP A 384 -9.04 10.40 -12.53
CA TRP A 384 -10.17 9.95 -11.73
C TRP A 384 -9.76 9.79 -10.26
N THR A 385 -10.44 10.47 -9.35
CA THR A 385 -10.14 10.44 -7.91
C THR A 385 -11.41 10.52 -7.06
N ARG A 386 -11.36 9.93 -5.86
CA ARG A 386 -12.42 10.10 -4.86
C ARG A 386 -12.27 11.46 -4.18
N GLU A 387 -13.33 12.24 -4.08
CA GLU A 387 -13.34 13.53 -3.36
C GLU A 387 -13.05 13.33 -1.87
N LEU A 388 -13.55 12.22 -1.31
CA LEU A 388 -13.23 11.78 0.03
C LEU A 388 -11.80 11.21 0.08
N LYS A 389 -10.85 12.02 0.53
CA LYS A 389 -9.47 11.54 0.81
C LYS A 389 -9.46 10.76 2.13
N PHE A 390 -8.82 9.60 2.13
CA PHE A 390 -8.84 8.67 3.26
C PHE A 390 -7.72 8.95 4.26
N ALA A 391 -7.94 8.65 5.54
CA ALA A 391 -6.94 8.81 6.59
C ALA A 391 -5.96 7.63 6.60
N GLY A 392 -4.66 7.91 6.56
CA GLY A 392 -3.62 6.93 6.90
C GLY A 392 -3.09 7.15 8.32
N VAL A 393 -2.12 6.33 8.73
CA VAL A 393 -1.46 6.46 10.05
C VAL A 393 -0.89 7.88 10.28
N GLY A 394 -0.45 8.56 9.22
CA GLY A 394 -0.02 9.96 9.28
C GLY A 394 -1.09 10.92 9.82
N HIS A 395 -2.38 10.61 9.73
CA HIS A 395 -3.46 11.44 10.27
C HIS A 395 -3.56 11.35 11.80
N ALA A 396 -3.16 10.22 12.39
CA ALA A 396 -3.05 10.05 13.84
C ALA A 396 -1.98 10.97 14.48
N SER A 397 -1.15 11.64 13.68
CA SER A 397 -0.17 12.64 14.14
C SER A 397 -0.78 13.70 15.06
N ALA A 398 -2.03 14.09 14.79
CA ALA A 398 -2.77 15.09 15.55
C ALA A 398 -3.17 14.64 16.97
N MET A 399 -2.90 13.39 17.37
CA MET A 399 -3.03 12.95 18.77
C MET A 399 -1.78 13.24 19.62
N PHE A 400 -0.61 13.34 19.00
CA PHE A 400 0.68 13.41 19.69
C PHE A 400 1.15 14.86 19.83
N LYS A 401 1.84 15.15 20.94
CA LYS A 401 2.39 16.49 21.22
C LYS A 401 3.63 16.74 20.38
N ARG A 402 4.56 15.78 20.28
CA ARG A 402 5.79 15.87 19.47
C ARG A 402 6.09 14.54 18.79
N GLY A 403 6.52 14.56 17.54
CA GLY A 403 6.84 13.33 16.80
C GLY A 403 7.87 13.52 15.68
N ILE A 404 8.32 12.40 15.11
CA ILE A 404 9.25 12.37 13.98
C ILE A 404 8.54 11.79 12.76
N ARG A 405 8.62 12.48 11.62
CA ARG A 405 8.33 11.91 10.30
C ARG A 405 9.65 11.54 9.64
N ILE A 406 9.95 10.24 9.52
CA ILE A 406 11.07 9.76 8.71
C ILE A 406 10.56 9.12 7.42
N CYS A 407 11.18 9.47 6.30
CA CYS A 407 10.78 8.94 5.00
C CYS A 407 11.97 8.71 4.06
N THR A 408 11.82 7.76 3.13
CA THR A 408 12.84 7.46 2.12
C THR A 408 12.30 7.65 0.71
N GLY A 409 13.04 8.37 -0.15
CA GLY A 409 12.64 8.60 -1.54
C GLY A 409 11.21 9.17 -1.64
N THR A 410 10.36 8.55 -2.46
CA THR A 410 8.97 8.97 -2.72
C THR A 410 8.05 8.88 -1.51
N GLY A 411 8.46 8.22 -0.41
CA GLY A 411 7.75 8.21 0.87
C GLY A 411 7.54 9.61 1.47
N ILE A 412 8.27 10.63 1.00
CA ILE A 412 8.05 12.04 1.31
C ILE A 412 6.61 12.50 1.02
N GLY A 413 5.93 11.92 0.01
CA GLY A 413 4.53 12.20 -0.32
C GLY A 413 3.57 12.02 0.86
N ALA A 414 3.79 11.04 1.73
CA ALA A 414 2.95 10.80 2.92
C ALA A 414 3.48 11.52 4.18
N ALA A 415 4.67 12.12 4.12
CA ALA A 415 5.36 12.69 5.26
C ALA A 415 5.28 14.21 5.33
N LEU A 416 5.63 14.89 4.23
CA LEU A 416 5.98 16.31 4.24
C LEU A 416 4.86 17.21 4.78
N SER A 417 3.60 16.96 4.39
CA SER A 417 2.45 17.74 4.87
C SER A 417 2.31 17.75 6.40
N THR A 418 2.75 16.72 7.10
CA THR A 418 2.68 16.67 8.58
C THR A 418 3.67 17.65 9.22
N CYS A 419 4.87 17.78 8.64
CA CYS A 419 5.89 18.69 9.15
C CYS A 419 5.65 20.14 8.69
N ILE A 420 5.02 20.35 7.52
CA ILE A 420 4.58 21.68 7.10
C ILE A 420 3.42 22.19 7.97
N GLN A 421 2.42 21.36 8.25
CA GLN A 421 1.21 21.78 8.98
C GLN A 421 1.36 21.74 10.52
N SER A 422 2.50 21.30 11.04
CA SER A 422 2.75 21.24 12.49
C SER A 422 4.21 21.49 12.86
N PRO A 423 4.53 22.55 13.63
CA PRO A 423 5.90 22.83 14.09
C PRO A 423 6.39 21.82 15.13
N ASN A 424 5.51 20.99 15.71
CA ASN A 424 5.90 19.98 16.68
C ASN A 424 6.34 18.65 16.04
N TRP A 425 6.56 18.61 14.72
CA TRP A 425 7.01 17.41 14.01
C TRP A 425 8.37 17.63 13.35
N PHE A 426 9.34 16.79 13.72
CA PHE A 426 10.68 16.80 13.12
C PHE A 426 10.67 16.03 11.80
N PHE A 427 11.34 16.55 10.77
CA PHE A 427 11.36 15.97 9.44
C PHE A 427 12.70 15.29 9.13
N ILE A 428 12.69 14.02 8.73
CA ILE A 428 13.88 13.32 8.24
C ILE A 428 13.57 12.76 6.86
N TRP A 429 14.35 13.16 5.86
CA TRP A 429 14.23 12.65 4.49
C TRP A 429 15.55 12.09 4.00
N ILE A 430 15.56 10.80 3.69
CA ILE A 430 16.72 10.10 3.14
C ILE A 430 16.43 9.81 1.66
N GLY A 431 17.18 10.45 0.76
CA GLY A 431 17.02 10.31 -0.68
C GLY A 431 18.37 10.26 -1.39
N SER A 432 18.37 10.13 -2.72
CA SER A 432 19.57 10.21 -3.55
C SER A 432 19.32 11.27 -4.62
N ASP A 433 20.27 12.16 -4.85
CA ASP A 433 20.12 13.30 -5.77
C ASP A 433 18.76 14.02 -5.52
N GLN A 434 18.50 14.46 -4.28
CA GLN A 434 17.16 14.82 -3.80
C GLN A 434 16.48 15.89 -4.68
N GLU A 435 17.08 17.06 -4.84
CA GLU A 435 16.53 18.14 -5.65
C GLU A 435 16.44 17.77 -7.14
N LYS A 436 17.48 17.12 -7.69
CA LYS A 436 17.50 16.65 -9.08
C LYS A 436 16.46 15.55 -9.37
N THR A 437 16.01 14.80 -8.37
CA THR A 437 15.01 13.73 -8.54
C THR A 437 13.58 14.23 -8.33
N PHE A 438 13.36 15.16 -7.39
CA PHE A 438 12.04 15.61 -6.93
C PHE A 438 11.71 17.07 -7.29
N GLY A 439 12.62 17.79 -7.94
CA GLY A 439 12.40 19.11 -8.50
C GLY A 439 12.45 20.27 -7.49
N PRO A 440 12.48 21.50 -8.01
CA PRO A 440 12.49 22.71 -7.21
C PRO A 440 11.16 22.91 -6.46
N THR A 441 10.03 22.39 -6.97
CA THR A 441 8.72 22.49 -6.31
C THR A 441 8.70 21.84 -4.93
N ILE A 442 9.21 20.60 -4.82
CA ILE A 442 9.25 19.88 -3.52
C ILE A 442 10.33 20.45 -2.61
N SER A 443 11.50 20.79 -3.16
CA SER A 443 12.59 21.41 -2.40
C SER A 443 12.17 22.78 -1.83
N GLY A 444 11.51 23.60 -2.63
CA GLY A 444 10.93 24.88 -2.22
C GLY A 444 9.86 24.72 -1.13
N LEU A 445 8.97 23.72 -1.23
CA LEU A 445 7.99 23.43 -0.17
C LEU A 445 8.65 23.02 1.16
N ILE A 446 9.80 22.35 1.13
CA ILE A 446 10.57 22.04 2.34
C ILE A 446 11.17 23.33 2.92
N HIS A 447 12.00 24.04 2.14
CA HIS A 447 12.77 25.18 2.63
C HIS A 447 11.90 26.41 3.00
N LYS A 448 10.72 26.56 2.40
CA LYS A 448 9.76 27.64 2.72
C LYS A 448 9.01 27.42 4.04
N HIS A 449 8.82 26.18 4.48
CA HIS A 449 7.85 25.83 5.54
C HIS A 449 8.40 24.97 6.69
N ILE A 450 9.67 24.56 6.63
CA ILE A 450 10.31 23.79 7.69
C ILE A 450 11.63 24.46 8.06
N GLU A 451 11.75 24.84 9.33
CA GLU A 451 12.93 25.44 9.92
C GLU A 451 14.11 24.48 9.86
N SER A 452 15.33 25.00 9.62
CA SER A 452 16.52 24.20 9.38
C SER A 452 16.98 23.36 10.58
N ASP A 453 16.63 23.78 11.80
CA ASP A 453 16.86 23.05 13.05
C ASP A 453 15.85 21.91 13.29
N ARG A 454 14.74 21.91 12.55
CA ARG A 454 13.65 20.91 12.63
C ARG A 454 13.69 19.86 11.51
N MET A 455 14.71 19.89 10.64
CA MET A 455 14.84 18.93 9.55
C MET A 455 16.25 18.36 9.35
N ILE A 456 16.29 17.13 8.85
CA ILE A 456 17.51 16.49 8.33
C ILE A 456 17.23 16.01 6.91
N LEU A 457 17.87 16.66 5.95
CA LEU A 457 17.91 16.26 4.55
C LEU A 457 19.19 15.46 4.30
N TRP A 458 19.05 14.15 4.11
CA TRP A 458 20.17 13.24 3.86
C TRP A 458 20.17 12.79 2.41
N ASP A 459 20.98 13.46 1.58
CA ASP A 459 21.31 12.95 0.25
C ASP A 459 22.39 11.86 0.36
N SER A 460 21.97 10.61 0.17
CA SER A 460 22.83 9.44 0.28
C SER A 460 23.86 9.32 -0.84
N LYS A 461 23.68 10.02 -1.98
CA LYS A 461 24.65 10.00 -3.06
C LYS A 461 25.74 11.05 -2.84
N GLN A 462 25.37 12.25 -2.41
CA GLN A 462 26.34 13.27 -2.00
C GLN A 462 27.15 12.84 -0.77
N ARG A 463 26.52 12.15 0.19
CA ARG A 463 27.16 11.67 1.44
C ARG A 463 27.83 10.28 1.31
N GLY A 464 27.88 9.70 0.12
CA GLY A 464 28.52 8.40 -0.14
C GLY A 464 27.85 7.17 0.51
N GLY A 465 26.66 7.31 1.09
CA GLY A 465 25.93 6.22 1.74
C GLY A 465 24.64 6.65 2.44
N ARG A 466 23.85 5.67 2.86
CA ARG A 466 22.74 5.87 3.81
C ARG A 466 23.29 6.16 5.21
N PRO A 467 22.57 6.92 6.07
CA PRO A 467 22.99 7.10 7.46
C PRO A 467 22.92 5.80 8.24
N ASP A 468 23.52 5.77 9.43
CA ASP A 468 22.96 4.90 10.47
C ASP A 468 21.61 5.47 10.91
N THR A 469 20.56 4.96 10.27
CA THR A 469 19.18 5.41 10.50
C THR A 469 18.72 5.17 11.94
N LEU A 470 19.28 4.18 12.64
CA LEU A 470 18.89 3.87 14.03
C LEU A 470 19.57 4.82 15.01
N GLN A 471 20.85 5.13 14.82
CA GLN A 471 21.53 6.17 15.59
C GLN A 471 20.86 7.53 15.35
N LEU A 472 20.65 7.90 14.10
CA LEU A 472 19.96 9.14 13.70
C LEU A 472 18.59 9.29 14.35
N LEU A 473 17.80 8.21 14.39
CA LEU A 473 16.49 8.22 15.04
C LEU A 473 16.60 8.36 16.56
N GLN A 474 17.55 7.68 17.22
CA GLN A 474 17.76 7.83 18.67
C GLN A 474 18.17 9.25 19.06
N ASP A 475 19.13 9.83 18.35
CA ASP A 475 19.66 11.16 18.61
C ASP A 475 18.55 12.22 18.45
N VAL A 476 17.76 12.15 17.38
CA VAL A 476 16.61 13.05 17.16
C VAL A 476 15.48 12.77 18.15
N TYR A 477 15.15 11.51 18.46
CA TYR A 477 14.07 11.17 19.40
C TYR A 477 14.35 11.72 20.80
N LYS A 478 15.60 11.64 21.26
CA LYS A 478 16.04 12.18 22.54
C LYS A 478 16.14 13.71 22.52
N SER A 479 16.85 14.31 21.55
CA SER A 479 17.07 15.76 21.50
C SER A 479 15.79 16.56 21.21
N PHE A 480 14.92 16.06 20.33
CA PHE A 480 13.63 16.66 20.04
C PHE A 480 12.54 16.29 21.05
N GLY A 481 12.80 15.40 22.02
CA GLY A 481 11.79 14.93 22.98
C GLY A 481 10.55 14.37 22.29
N ALA A 482 10.74 13.52 21.29
CA ALA A 482 9.65 12.95 20.51
C ALA A 482 8.92 11.84 21.29
N GLU A 483 7.61 11.74 21.10
CA GLU A 483 6.78 10.69 21.72
C GLU A 483 6.61 9.48 20.79
N VAL A 484 6.70 9.70 19.48
CA VAL A 484 6.40 8.74 18.42
C VAL A 484 7.17 9.03 17.13
N ILE A 485 7.51 7.97 16.40
CA ILE A 485 8.12 8.01 15.06
C ILE A 485 7.13 7.42 14.06
N PHE A 486 6.80 8.14 13.00
CA PHE A 486 6.11 7.56 11.84
C PHE A 486 7.09 7.42 10.68
N ILE A 487 7.25 6.19 10.20
CA ILE A 487 8.18 5.80 9.15
C ILE A 487 7.40 5.65 7.83
N THR A 488 7.99 6.11 6.72
CA THR A 488 7.49 5.81 5.38
C THR A 488 8.66 5.47 4.46
N SER A 489 8.99 4.18 4.41
CA SER A 489 10.13 3.62 3.69
C SER A 489 9.73 2.40 2.87
N ASN A 490 10.61 1.97 1.95
CA ASN A 490 10.55 0.64 1.33
C ASN A 490 10.62 -0.48 2.38
N LYS A 491 10.22 -1.72 2.02
CA LYS A 491 10.11 -2.85 2.95
C LYS A 491 11.36 -3.06 3.82
N GLN A 492 12.54 -3.17 3.21
CA GLN A 492 13.79 -3.36 3.94
C GLN A 492 14.06 -2.22 4.94
N GLY A 493 14.05 -0.97 4.50
CA GLY A 493 14.33 0.17 5.39
C GLY A 493 13.28 0.32 6.49
N ASN A 494 12.03 0.01 6.18
CA ASN A 494 10.94 -0.04 7.15
C ASN A 494 11.20 -1.10 8.23
N ASP A 495 11.54 -2.32 7.83
CA ASP A 495 11.75 -3.43 8.75
C ASP A 495 12.99 -3.21 9.63
N GLU A 496 14.09 -2.70 9.05
CA GLU A 496 15.29 -2.27 9.80
C GLU A 496 14.95 -1.21 10.86
N MET A 497 14.23 -0.15 10.47
CA MET A 497 13.83 0.92 11.41
C MET A 497 12.87 0.42 12.49
N MET A 498 11.86 -0.39 12.13
CA MET A 498 10.89 -0.93 13.09
C MET A 498 11.54 -1.87 14.12
N GLN A 499 12.49 -2.70 13.68
CA GLN A 499 13.28 -3.56 14.57
C GLN A 499 14.16 -2.73 15.51
N GLY A 500 14.88 -1.73 14.99
CA GLY A 500 15.74 -0.85 15.77
C GLY A 500 14.97 -0.02 16.80
N CYS A 501 13.84 0.59 16.40
CA CYS A 501 12.97 1.34 17.31
C CYS A 501 12.42 0.44 18.43
N LEU A 502 11.95 -0.77 18.09
CA LEU A 502 11.42 -1.69 19.10
C LEU A 502 12.50 -2.23 20.04
N ALA A 503 13.73 -2.41 19.56
CA ALA A 503 14.89 -2.80 20.38
C ALA A 503 15.29 -1.72 21.41
N THR A 504 15.12 -0.44 21.03
CA THR A 504 15.51 0.73 21.82
C THR A 504 14.37 1.35 22.64
N GLY A 505 13.17 0.77 22.57
CA GLY A 505 11.98 1.26 23.27
C GLY A 505 11.33 2.51 22.66
N MET A 506 11.77 2.95 21.47
CA MET A 506 11.15 4.06 20.75
C MET A 506 9.83 3.63 20.10
N ASN A 507 8.77 4.42 20.32
CA ASN A 507 7.45 4.11 19.75
C ASN A 507 7.45 4.44 18.27
N ALA A 508 7.28 3.43 17.40
CA ALA A 508 7.33 3.60 15.96
C ALA A 508 6.17 2.93 15.22
N PHE A 509 5.75 3.55 14.12
CA PHE A 509 4.75 3.02 13.20
C PHE A 509 5.28 3.04 11.75
N GLY A 510 5.43 1.85 11.17
CA GLY A 510 5.96 1.61 9.84
C GLY A 510 4.94 1.79 8.71
N THR A 511 5.42 1.79 7.47
CA THR A 511 4.62 1.41 6.30
C THR A 511 4.12 -0.03 6.51
N LEU A 512 2.83 -0.30 6.28
CA LEU A 512 2.36 -1.69 6.20
C LEU A 512 2.75 -2.30 4.85
N TRP A 513 3.22 -3.54 4.89
CA TRP A 513 3.48 -4.37 3.70
C TRP A 513 2.61 -5.65 3.70
N ASP A 514 1.96 -5.95 4.84
CA ASP A 514 1.10 -7.11 5.08
C ASP A 514 -0.38 -6.76 4.79
N PHE A 515 -0.70 -6.48 3.52
CA PHE A 515 -1.89 -5.71 3.15
C PHE A 515 -3.22 -6.46 2.98
#